data_AF-X0UJK4-F1
#
_entry.id   AF-X0UJK4-F1
#
_cell.length_a   1.000
_cell.length_b   1.000
_cell.length_c   1.000
_cell.angle_alpha   90.00
_cell.angle_beta   90.00
_cell.angle_gamma   90.00
#
_symmetry.space_group_name_H-M   'P 1'
#
loop_
_entity.id
_entity.type
_entity.pdbx_description
1 polymer ?
#
loop_
_entity_poly.entity_id
_entity_poly.type
_entity_poly.pdbx_seq_one_letter_code
_entity_poly.pdbx_strand_id
1 'polypeptide(L)' 'MKKRMQPHIMCGVGDVARYVFLPGDPSRVERIASFFDEAHRVADYRGFVTYTG' A
#
# COMPACT_ATOMS: atom_id res chain seq x y z
N MET A 1 -10.30 1.31 -20.04
CA MET A 1 -11.07 2.09 -19.03
C MET A 1 -10.09 2.64 -18.01
N LYS A 2 -10.26 3.89 -17.54
CA LYS A 2 -9.40 4.44 -16.47
C LYS A 2 -9.68 3.67 -15.16
N LYS A 3 -8.62 3.20 -14.50
CA LYS A 3 -8.69 2.58 -13.17
C LYS A 3 -9.29 3.59 -12.18
N ARG A 4 -10.32 3.19 -11.43
CA ARG A 4 -10.90 4.03 -10.36
C ARG A 4 -9.91 4.08 -9.19
N MET A 5 -9.38 5.26 -8.93
CA MET A 5 -8.42 5.51 -7.84
C MET A 5 -9.14 6.05 -6.60
N GLN A 6 -8.75 5.55 -5.44
CA GLN A 6 -9.15 6.15 -4.17
C GLN A 6 -8.30 7.41 -3.90
N PRO A 7 -8.92 8.57 -3.64
CA PRO A 7 -8.22 9.86 -3.65
C PRO A 7 -7.25 10.07 -2.47
N HIS A 8 -7.42 9.31 -1.38
CA HIS A 8 -6.61 9.49 -0.17
C HIS A 8 -5.40 8.55 -0.10
N ILE A 9 -5.55 7.32 -0.59
CA ILE A 9 -4.48 6.31 -0.57
C ILE A 9 -3.82 6.13 -1.94
N MET A 10 -4.35 6.77 -2.98
CA MET A 10 -3.88 6.68 -4.36
C MET A 10 -3.71 5.23 -4.85
N CYS A 11 -4.63 4.36 -4.44
CA CYS A 11 -4.72 2.96 -4.85
C CYS A 11 -6.07 2.69 -5.53
N GLY A 12 -6.09 1.77 -6.47
CA GLY A 12 -7.30 1.23 -7.10
C GLY A 12 -7.34 -0.30 -7.06
N VAL A 13 -8.36 -0.88 -7.68
CA VAL A 13 -8.51 -2.35 -7.74
C VAL A 13 -7.25 -3.00 -8.34
N GLY A 14 -6.67 -3.95 -7.62
CA GLY A 14 -5.43 -4.64 -8.00
C GLY A 14 -4.13 -4.01 -7.45
N ASP A 15 -4.19 -2.80 -6.87
CA ASP A 15 -3.01 -2.21 -6.19
C ASP A 15 -2.79 -2.77 -4.79
N VAL A 16 -3.83 -3.31 -4.15
CA VAL A 16 -3.81 -3.80 -2.78
C VAL A 16 -4.25 -5.25 -2.75
N ALA A 17 -3.51 -6.09 -2.02
CA ALA A 17 -3.85 -7.50 -1.82
C ALA A 17 -5.15 -7.69 -1.03
N ARG A 18 -5.67 -8.92 -1.01
CA ARG A 18 -6.90 -9.26 -0.29
C ARG A 18 -6.80 -9.03 1.22
N TYR A 19 -5.61 -9.22 1.78
CA TYR A 19 -5.34 -9.06 3.21
C TYR A 19 -4.34 -7.93 3.41
N VAL A 20 -4.58 -7.09 4.42
CA VAL A 20 -3.84 -5.83 4.61
C VAL A 20 -3.48 -5.66 6.08
N PHE A 21 -2.21 -5.40 6.35
CA PHE A 21 -1.76 -4.87 7.65
C PHE A 21 -1.90 -3.34 7.66
N LEU A 22 -2.52 -2.79 8.70
CA LEU A 22 -2.79 -1.34 8.82
C LEU A 22 -2.10 -0.75 10.06
N PRO A 23 -0.77 -0.50 10.02
CA PRO A 23 -0.10 0.20 11.09
C PRO A 23 -0.51 1.69 11.09
N GLY A 24 -0.55 2.31 12.27
CA GLY A 24 -0.84 3.75 12.37
C GLY A 24 0.33 4.66 11.95
N ASP A 25 1.56 4.18 12.05
CA ASP A 25 2.77 4.95 11.74
C ASP A 25 3.31 4.55 10.34
N PRO A 26 3.44 5.50 9.40
CA PRO A 26 3.90 5.21 8.04
C PRO A 26 5.29 4.57 7.98
N SER A 27 6.16 4.89 8.95
CA SER A 27 7.52 4.32 9.00
C SER A 27 7.53 2.82 9.25
N ARG A 28 6.45 2.26 9.80
CA ARG A 28 6.34 0.80 10.02
C ARG A 28 5.96 0.04 8.76
N VAL A 29 5.45 0.71 7.73
CA VAL A 29 4.97 0.03 6.51
C VAL A 29 6.13 -0.66 5.80
N GLU A 30 7.24 0.04 5.57
CA GLU A 30 8.42 -0.53 4.90
C GLU A 30 9.04 -1.66 5.75
N ARG A 31 9.09 -1.49 7.07
CA ARG A 31 9.56 -2.54 7.99
C ARG A 31 8.67 -3.79 7.95
N ILE A 32 7.34 -3.65 7.82
CA ILE A 32 6.44 -4.81 7.69
C ILE A 32 6.64 -5.46 6.31
N ALA A 33 6.71 -4.64 5.25
CA ALA A 33 6.87 -5.12 3.89
C ALA A 33 8.17 -5.90 3.66
N SER A 34 9.25 -5.58 4.40
CA SER A 34 10.52 -6.32 4.30
C SER A 34 10.45 -7.78 4.74
N PHE A 35 9.35 -8.21 5.36
CA PHE A 35 9.11 -9.60 5.74
C PHE A 35 8.26 -10.38 4.72
N PHE A 36 7.78 -9.75 3.65
CA PHE A 36 7.03 -10.45 2.61
C PHE A 36 8.00 -11.14 1.64
N ASP A 37 7.56 -12.25 1.03
CA ASP A 37 8.35 -12.97 0.02
C ASP A 37 8.67 -12.06 -1.18
N GLU A 38 7.68 -11.28 -1.60
CA GLU A 38 7.81 -10.19 -2.56
C GLU A 38 7.10 -8.96 -2.01
N ALA A 39 7.63 -7.76 -2.24
CA ALA A 39 6.96 -6.51 -1.89
C ALA A 39 7.40 -5.39 -2.82
N HIS A 40 6.45 -4.55 -3.24
CA HIS A 40 6.74 -3.34 -3.98
C HIS A 40 5.91 -2.16 -3.46
N ARG A 41 6.50 -0.97 -3.48
CA ARG A 41 5.80 0.27 -3.10
C ARG A 41 4.83 0.65 -4.19
N VAL A 42 3.55 0.75 -3.83
CA VAL A 42 2.46 1.08 -4.76
C VAL A 42 2.11 2.56 -4.71
N ALA A 43 2.04 3.11 -3.49
CA ALA A 43 1.71 4.51 -3.28
C ALA A 43 2.42 5.06 -2.05
N ASP A 44 2.72 6.37 -2.10
CA ASP A 44 3.12 7.18 -0.97
C ASP A 44 2.44 8.55 -1.13
N TYR A 45 1.36 8.76 -0.39
CA TYR A 45 0.57 9.98 -0.52
C TYR A 45 -0.04 10.39 0.82
N ARG A 46 0.20 11.64 1.24
CA ARG A 46 -0.39 12.24 2.46
C ARG A 46 -0.25 11.39 3.73
N GLY A 47 0.87 10.69 3.88
CA GLY A 47 1.12 9.81 5.02
C GLY A 47 0.52 8.41 4.89
N PHE A 48 -0.14 8.08 3.77
CA PHE A 48 -0.51 6.72 3.42
C PHE A 48 0.57 6.11 2.53
N VAL A 49 1.48 5.36 3.15
CA VAL A 49 2.45 4.53 2.45
C VAL A 49 1.83 3.15 2.26
N THR A 50 1.80 2.66 1.02
CA THR A 50 1.21 1.36 0.66
C THR A 50 2.24 0.52 -0.07
N TYR A 51 2.49 -0.68 0.45
CA TYR A 51 3.23 -1.74 -0.21
C TYR A 51 2.28 -2.92 -0.42
N THR A 52 2.50 -3.65 -1.51
CA THR A 52 1.77 -4.88 -1.84
C THR A 52 2.77 -5.92 -2.34
N GLY A 53 2.47 -7.18 -2.07
CA GLY A 53 3.17 -8.36 -2.55
C GLY A 53 2.73 -9.58 -1.75
#